data_AF-A0A662S5A6-F1
#
_entry.id   AF-A0A662S5A6-F1
#
_cell.length_a   1.000
_cell.length_b   1.000
_cell.length_c   1.000
_cell.angle_alpha   90.00
_cell.angle_beta   90.00
_cell.angle_gamma   90.00
#
_symmetry.space_group_name_H-M   'P 1'
#
loop_
_entity.id
_entity.type
_entity.pdbx_description
1 polymer ?
#
loop_
_entity_poly.entity_id
_entity_poly.type
_entity_poly.pdbx_seq_one_letter_code
_entity_poly.pdbx_strand_id
1 'polypeptide(L)'
;MKLMSKDQLVERIKRFLRQPSRFELLFVGSVEGGPDALTPSERFAIWQKIGEIIDLARKMGVKVLNHGIGRDGRIFLVLGK
;
A
#
# COMPACT_ATOMS: atom_id res chain seq x y z
N MET A 1 -7.06 -6.10 -10.96
CA MET A 1 -6.43 -5.55 -9.73
C MET A 1 -7.44 -5.49 -8.60
N LYS A 2 -7.10 -5.98 -7.41
CA LYS A 2 -7.95 -5.86 -6.22
C LYS A 2 -7.21 -5.07 -5.14
N LEU A 3 -7.72 -3.89 -4.81
CA LEU A 3 -7.22 -3.05 -3.71
C LEU A 3 -8.12 -3.16 -2.50
N MET A 4 -7.51 -3.02 -1.32
CA MET A 4 -8.19 -2.82 -0.05
C MET A 4 -9.02 -1.53 -0.11
N SER A 5 -10.19 -1.53 0.54
CA SER A 5 -10.99 -0.30 0.62
C SER A 5 -10.31 0.76 1.48
N LYS A 6 -10.70 2.02 1.29
CA LYS A 6 -10.18 3.14 2.10
C LYS A 6 -10.41 2.92 3.60
N ASP A 7 -11.58 2.42 3.99
CA ASP A 7 -11.91 2.21 5.41
C ASP A 7 -11.05 1.10 6.03
N GLN A 8 -10.85 0.00 5.29
CA GLN A 8 -9.96 -1.07 5.72
C GLN A 8 -8.52 -0.57 5.90
N LEU A 9 -8.03 0.26 4.96
CA LEU A 9 -6.71 0.87 5.03
C LEU A 9 -6.57 1.79 6.25
N VAL A 10 -7.54 2.64 6.50
CA VAL A 10 -7.58 3.53 7.67
C VAL A 10 -7.52 2.72 8.97
N GLU A 11 -8.31 1.66 9.09
CA GLU A 11 -8.29 0.80 10.27
C GLU A 11 -6.95 0.08 10.46
N ARG A 12 -6.29 -0.33 9.38
CA ARG A 12 -4.94 -0.92 9.43
C ARG A 12 -3.90 0.10 9.91
N ILE A 13 -3.93 1.33 9.40
CA ILE A 13 -3.01 2.40 9.81
C ILE A 13 -3.24 2.79 11.28
N LYS A 14 -4.50 2.92 11.73
CA LYS A 14 -4.82 3.16 13.15
C LYS A 14 -4.29 2.04 14.04
N ARG A 15 -4.41 0.79 13.61
CA ARG A 15 -3.89 -0.36 14.35
C ARG A 15 -2.36 -0.29 14.45
N PHE A 16 -1.66 0.00 13.36
CA PHE A 16 -0.22 0.19 13.35
C PHE A 16 0.23 1.27 14.34
N LEU A 17 -0.43 2.44 14.34
CA LEU A 17 -0.12 3.55 15.25
C LEU A 17 -0.18 3.16 16.73
N ARG A 18 -1.06 2.23 17.11
CA ARG A 18 -1.21 1.75 18.50
C ARG A 18 -0.21 0.66 18.91
N GLN A 19 0.50 0.04 17.96
CA GLN A 19 1.46 -1.02 18.26
C GLN A 19 2.81 -0.47 18.80
N PRO A 20 3.60 -1.25 19.55
CA PRO A 20 4.94 -0.83 19.95
C PRO A 20 5.95 -0.82 18.78
N SER A 21 5.66 -1.51 17.68
CA SER A 21 6.55 -1.58 16.51
C SER A 21 6.78 -0.20 15.88
N ARG A 22 8.00 0.02 15.39
CA ARG A 22 8.39 1.23 14.64
C ARG A 22 8.08 1.13 13.14
N PHE A 23 7.87 -0.08 12.62
CA PHE A 23 7.52 -0.32 11.21
C PHE A 23 6.53 -1.47 11.04
N GLU A 24 5.75 -1.46 9.96
CA GLU A 24 4.83 -2.55 9.59
C GLU A 24 4.80 -2.73 8.07
N LEU A 25 4.90 -3.98 7.62
CA LEU A 25 4.61 -4.35 6.23
C LEU A 25 3.10 -4.53 6.05
N LEU A 26 2.49 -3.67 5.26
CA LEU A 26 1.07 -3.68 4.97
C LEU A 26 0.82 -4.10 3.51
N PHE A 27 0.08 -5.18 3.31
CA PHE A 27 -0.45 -5.55 1.99
C PHE A 27 -1.76 -4.81 1.74
N VAL A 28 -1.81 -4.03 0.65
CA VAL A 28 -2.97 -3.20 0.29
C VAL A 28 -3.70 -3.66 -0.96
N GLY A 29 -3.19 -4.70 -1.63
CA GLY A 29 -3.88 -5.28 -2.77
C GLY A 29 -3.05 -6.28 -3.53
N SER A 30 -3.54 -6.64 -4.71
CA SER A 30 -2.89 -7.60 -5.60
C SER A 30 -3.17 -7.32 -7.07
N VAL A 31 -2.22 -7.73 -7.88
CA VAL A 31 -2.24 -7.76 -9.34
C VAL A 31 -2.16 -9.22 -9.77
N GLU A 32 -3.12 -9.65 -10.59
CA GLU A 32 -3.11 -11.00 -11.17
C GLU A 32 -2.01 -11.10 -12.23
N GLY A 33 -1.28 -12.22 -12.23
CA GLY A 33 -0.15 -12.42 -13.16
C GLY A 33 1.13 -11.66 -12.78
N GLY A 34 1.14 -10.91 -11.68
CA GLY A 34 2.31 -10.18 -11.20
C GLY A 34 2.57 -8.85 -11.92
N PRO A 35 3.67 -8.15 -11.60
CA PRO A 35 3.97 -6.82 -12.14
C PRO A 35 4.28 -6.80 -13.64
N ASP A 36 4.68 -7.94 -14.21
CA ASP A 36 5.06 -8.08 -15.62
C ASP A 36 3.85 -8.32 -16.53
N ALA A 37 2.72 -8.75 -15.97
CA ALA A 37 1.46 -8.89 -16.71
C ALA A 37 0.73 -7.55 -16.94
N LEU A 38 1.22 -6.47 -16.32
CA LEU A 38 0.59 -5.15 -16.40
C LEU A 38 0.93 -4.42 -17.69
N THR A 39 -0.09 -3.92 -18.37
CA THR A 39 0.11 -2.90 -19.41
C THR A 39 0.64 -1.59 -18.82
N PRO A 40 1.27 -0.71 -19.62
CA PRO A 40 1.74 0.60 -19.15
C PRO A 40 0.64 1.43 -18.47
N SER A 41 -0.58 1.41 -19.01
CA SER A 41 -1.73 2.15 -18.46
C SER A 41 -2.17 1.62 -17.10
N GLU A 42 -2.22 0.29 -16.92
CA GLU A 42 -2.56 -0.31 -15.64
C GLU A 42 -1.49 -0.07 -14.59
N ARG A 43 -0.22 -0.17 -14.99
CA ARG A 43 0.93 0.16 -14.14
C ARG A 43 0.82 1.60 -13.64
N PHE A 44 0.52 2.54 -14.53
CA PHE A 44 0.29 3.95 -14.16
C PHE A 44 -0.87 4.12 -13.17
N ALA A 45 -2.01 3.48 -13.42
CA ALA A 45 -3.17 3.54 -12.53
C ALA A 45 -2.85 2.98 -11.13
N ILE A 46 -2.08 1.90 -11.04
CA ILE A 46 -1.61 1.35 -9.75
C ILE A 46 -0.73 2.36 -9.03
N TRP A 47 0.23 2.97 -9.71
CA TRP A 47 1.09 3.98 -9.09
C TRP A 47 0.31 5.19 -8.58
N GLN A 48 -0.70 5.65 -9.32
CA GLN A 48 -1.61 6.71 -8.84
C GLN A 48 -2.32 6.29 -7.56
N LYS A 49 -2.84 5.06 -7.50
CA LYS A 49 -3.50 4.53 -6.29
C LYS A 49 -2.55 4.37 -5.12
N ILE A 50 -1.32 3.91 -5.35
CA ILE A 50 -0.29 3.87 -4.30
C ILE A 50 0.00 5.29 -3.79
N GLY A 51 0.08 6.29 -4.67
CA GLY A 51 0.22 7.69 -4.30
C GLY A 51 -0.90 8.18 -3.38
N GLU A 52 -2.17 7.92 -3.74
CA GLU A 52 -3.33 8.26 -2.89
C GLU A 52 -3.25 7.63 -1.49
N ILE A 53 -2.79 6.37 -1.41
CA ILE A 53 -2.61 5.63 -0.15
C ILE A 53 -1.49 6.25 0.68
N ILE A 54 -0.36 6.62 0.05
CA ILE A 54 0.77 7.28 0.72
C ILE A 54 0.33 8.62 1.32
N ASP A 55 -0.41 9.42 0.55
CA ASP A 55 -0.92 10.70 1.01
C ASP A 55 -1.90 10.55 2.19
N LEU A 56 -2.74 9.50 2.16
CA LEU A 56 -3.61 9.18 3.29
C LEU A 56 -2.80 8.81 4.53
N ALA A 57 -1.81 7.92 4.41
CA ALA A 57 -0.96 7.54 5.54
C ALA A 57 -0.23 8.75 6.13
N ARG A 58 0.29 9.64 5.27
CA ARG A 58 0.94 10.89 5.70
C ARG A 58 -0.01 11.80 6.47
N LYS A 59 -1.26 11.98 6.00
CA LYS A 59 -2.29 12.77 6.70
C LYS A 59 -2.64 12.18 8.08
N MET A 60 -2.41 10.88 8.27
CA MET A 60 -2.61 10.19 9.55
C MET A 60 -1.35 10.19 10.44
N GLY A 61 -0.29 10.90 10.05
CA GLY A 61 0.96 10.97 10.83
C GLY A 61 1.87 9.75 10.67
N VAL A 62 1.68 8.94 9.63
CA VAL A 62 2.51 7.76 9.34
C VAL A 62 3.38 8.01 8.11
N LYS A 63 4.66 7.64 8.20
CA LYS A 63 5.59 7.67 7.07
C LYS A 63 5.46 6.38 6.26
N VAL A 64 5.60 6.48 4.94
CA VAL A 64 5.78 5.31 4.07
C VAL A 64 7.25 5.23 3.71
N LEU A 65 7.95 4.23 4.25
CA LEU A 65 9.38 4.02 4.10
C LEU A 65 9.72 3.32 2.78
N ASN A 66 8.83 2.44 2.31
CA ASN A 66 8.98 1.72 1.05
C ASN A 66 7.59 1.28 0.54
N HIS A 67 7.46 1.01 -0.75
CA HIS A 67 6.23 0.53 -1.36
C HIS A 67 6.53 -0.12 -2.71
N GLY A 68 5.62 -0.96 -3.20
CA GLY A 68 5.77 -1.55 -4.52
C GLY A 68 4.85 -2.74 -4.76
N ILE A 69 5.15 -3.47 -5.82
CA ILE A 69 4.47 -4.71 -6.19
C ILE A 69 5.49 -5.83 -6.07
N GLY A 70 5.21 -6.82 -5.22
CA GLY A 70 6.03 -8.02 -5.11
C GLY A 70 5.99 -8.85 -6.39
N ARG A 71 6.97 -9.74 -6.56
CA ARG A 71 6.99 -10.70 -7.70
C ARG A 71 5.75 -11.60 -7.73
N ASP A 72 5.15 -11.83 -6.56
CA ASP A 72 3.89 -12.55 -6.38
C ASP A 72 2.64 -11.70 -6.68
N GLY A 73 2.81 -10.48 -7.18
CA GLY A 73 1.73 -9.55 -7.52
C GLY A 73 1.12 -8.83 -6.33
N ARG A 74 1.59 -9.05 -5.08
CA ARG A 74 1.05 -8.33 -3.92
C ARG A 74 1.55 -6.89 -3.87
N ILE A 75 0.63 -5.95 -3.75
CA ILE A 75 0.94 -4.54 -3.56
C ILE A 75 1.17 -4.30 -2.07
N PHE A 76 2.33 -3.75 -1.72
CA PHE A 76 2.74 -3.54 -0.34
C PHE A 76 3.18 -2.10 -0.06
N LEU A 77 3.06 -1.72 1.21
CA LEU A 77 3.66 -0.53 1.80
C LEU A 77 4.40 -0.93 3.07
N VAL A 78 5.52 -0.27 3.34
CA VAL A 78 6.23 -0.34 4.62
C VAL A 78 5.93 0.97 5.35
N LEU A 79 5.13 0.88 6.40
CA LEU A 79 4.78 1.99 7.26
C LEU A 79 5.88 2.23 8.30
N GLY A 80 6.05 3.47 8.72
CA GLY A 80 7.01 3.90 9.74
C GLY A 80 6.45 5.00 10.63
N LYS A 81 6.86 5.02 11.91
CA LYS A 81 6.55 6.08 12.87
C LYS A 81 7.64 7.15 12.90
#